data_AF-A0A8X6RCT3-F1
#
_entry.id   AF-A0A8X6RCT3-F1
#
_cell.length_a   1.000
_cell.length_b   1.000
_cell.length_c   1.000
_cell.angle_alpha   90.00
_cell.angle_beta   90.00
_cell.angle_gamma   90.00
#
_symmetry.space_group_name_H-M   'P 1'
#
loop_
_entity.id
_entity.type
_entity.pdbx_description
1 polymer ?
#
loop_
_entity_poly.entity_id
_entity_poly.type
_entity_poly.pdbx_seq_one_letter_code
_entity_poly.pdbx_strand_id
1 'polypeptide(L)'
;MHNLSHPGIRRSVHLMKQRFVWPSISSDVAKWARHCLACQKSKIHRHTRSPLSSFQEPSQHFDHVHLDLIGPLPPSNGHNYCLTMIDRFFEMATGPTSQRHNC
;
A
#
# COMPACT_ATOMS: atom_id res chain seq x y z
N MET A 1 12.69 -3.69 30.05
CA MET A 1 13.25 -4.21 28.79
C MET A 1 12.33 -4.00 27.60
N HIS A 2 11.12 -4.57 27.54
CA HIS A 2 10.29 -4.38 26.33
C HIS A 2 9.66 -2.99 26.13
N ASN A 3 9.48 -2.18 27.18
CA ASN A 3 9.12 -0.76 27.02
C ASN A 3 10.26 0.13 26.49
N LEU A 4 11.52 -0.34 26.49
CA LEU A 4 12.67 0.48 26.08
C LEU A 4 12.97 0.35 24.59
N SER A 5 12.63 -0.77 23.98
CA SER A 5 13.00 -1.07 22.58
C SER A 5 11.97 -1.89 21.81
N HIS A 6 10.79 -2.14 22.40
CA HIS A 6 9.70 -2.91 21.81
C HIS A 6 10.13 -4.19 21.03
N PRO A 7 11.02 -5.02 21.58
CA PRO A 7 11.45 -6.23 20.92
C PRO A 7 10.29 -7.20 20.80
N GLY A 8 10.26 -7.97 19.71
CA GLY A 8 9.24 -8.99 19.47
C GLY A 8 9.12 -9.98 20.64
N ILE A 9 7.95 -10.63 20.73
CA ILE A 9 7.60 -11.51 21.86
C ILE A 9 8.67 -12.57 22.15
N ARG A 10 9.19 -13.25 21.11
CA ARG A 10 10.24 -14.28 21.26
C ARG A 10 11.52 -13.72 21.90
N ARG A 11 11.97 -12.54 21.45
CA ARG A 11 13.16 -11.86 21.99
C ARG A 11 12.91 -11.41 23.43
N SER A 12 11.72 -10.89 23.73
CA SER A 12 11.32 -10.49 25.08
C SER A 12 11.32 -11.67 26.05
N VAL A 13 10.78 -12.83 25.65
CA VAL A 13 10.80 -14.05 26.45
C VAL A 13 12.22 -14.54 26.70
N HIS A 14 13.08 -14.54 25.68
CA HIS A 14 14.47 -14.95 25.82
C HIS A 14 15.23 -14.08 26.83
N LEU A 15 15.10 -12.75 26.74
CA LEU A 15 15.75 -11.82 27.67
C LEU A 15 15.25 -11.97 29.11
N MET A 16 13.97 -12.27 29.31
CA MET A 16 13.39 -12.46 30.64
C MET A 16 13.86 -13.77 31.28
N LYS A 17 13.92 -14.85 30.51
CA LYS A 17 14.42 -16.16 30.97
C LYS A 17 15.90 -16.16 31.38
N GLN A 18 16.70 -15.19 30.93
CA GLN A 18 18.10 -15.06 31.35
C GLN A 18 18.26 -14.59 32.79
N ARG A 19 17.24 -13.94 33.37
CA ARG A 19 17.34 -13.27 34.68
C ARG A 19 16.34 -13.78 35.71
N PHE A 20 15.27 -14.43 35.27
CA PHE A 20 14.18 -14.85 36.13
C PHE A 20 13.62 -16.21 35.74
N VAL A 21 13.11 -16.95 36.73
CA VAL A 21 12.51 -18.27 36.55
C VAL A 21 11.22 -18.34 37.36
N TRP A 22 10.10 -18.57 36.68
CA TRP A 22 8.84 -18.96 37.31
C TRP A 22 7.98 -19.78 36.33
N PRO A 23 7.04 -20.60 36.83
CA PRO A 23 6.10 -21.31 35.97
C PRO A 23 5.32 -20.31 35.13
N SER A 24 5.27 -20.50 33.81
CA SER A 24 4.55 -19.65 32.84
C SER A 24 5.15 -18.29 32.47
N ILE A 25 6.43 -18.01 32.78
CA ILE A 25 7.17 -16.81 32.32
C ILE A 25 6.98 -16.47 30.83
N SER A 26 6.98 -17.47 29.96
CA SER A 26 6.77 -17.26 28.52
C SER A 26 5.38 -16.69 28.22
N SER A 27 4.35 -17.18 28.93
CA SER A 27 2.95 -16.77 28.75
C SER A 27 2.75 -15.34 29.21
N ASP A 28 3.29 -15.00 30.39
CA ASP A 28 3.12 -13.66 30.98
C ASP A 28 3.82 -12.59 30.16
N VAL A 29 5.06 -12.85 29.72
CA VAL A 29 5.80 -11.93 28.85
C VAL A 29 5.10 -11.78 27.50
N ALA A 30 4.55 -12.86 26.95
CA ALA A 30 3.78 -12.79 25.71
C ALA A 30 2.46 -12.05 25.88
N LYS A 31 1.78 -12.17 27.02
CA LYS A 31 0.57 -11.38 27.34
C LYS A 31 0.93 -9.91 27.46
N TRP A 32 1.95 -9.58 28.25
CA TRP A 32 2.37 -8.19 28.44
C TRP A 32 2.77 -7.52 27.12
N ALA A 33 3.60 -8.18 26.29
CA ALA A 33 4.00 -7.65 25.00
C ALA A 33 2.83 -7.50 24.00
N ARG A 34 1.77 -8.32 24.11
CA ARG A 34 0.55 -8.19 23.29
C ARG A 34 -0.32 -7.01 23.70
N HIS A 35 -0.31 -6.61 24.98
CA HIS A 35 -1.07 -5.46 25.50
C HIS A 35 -0.32 -4.13 25.34
N CYS A 36 0.89 -4.16 24.79
CA CYS A 36 1.67 -2.95 24.57
C CYS A 36 1.07 -2.09 23.46
N LEU A 37 0.51 -0.93 23.82
CA LEU A 37 -0.15 0.00 22.89
C LEU A 37 0.79 0.48 21.76
N ALA A 38 2.06 0.75 22.08
CA ALA A 38 3.05 1.18 21.09
C ALA A 38 3.32 0.07 20.04
N CYS A 39 3.42 -1.19 20.48
CA CYS A 39 3.54 -2.33 19.57
C CYS A 39 2.27 -2.56 18.76
N GLN A 40 1.09 -2.39 19.35
CA GLN A 40 -0.19 -2.55 18.65
C GLN A 40 -0.39 -1.49 17.56
N LYS A 41 -0.02 -0.24 17.82
CA LYS A 41 -0.14 0.86 16.86
C LYS A 41 0.86 0.76 15.70
N SER A 42 2.09 0.34 15.98
CA SER A 42 3.16 0.27 14.98
C SER A 42 3.10 -0.98 14.12
N LYS A 43 2.57 -2.10 14.65
CA LYS A 43 2.54 -3.36 13.93
C LYS A 43 1.33 -3.43 13.01
N ILE A 44 1.58 -3.43 11.71
CA ILE A 44 0.57 -3.73 10.70
C ILE A 44 0.11 -5.19 10.89
N HIS A 45 -1.10 -5.38 11.42
CA HIS A 45 -1.67 -6.70 11.68
C HIS A 45 -2.47 -7.27 10.50
N ARG A 46 -2.95 -6.39 9.62
CA ARG A 46 -3.74 -6.76 8.45
C ARG A 46 -3.32 -5.86 7.29
N HIS A 47 -2.84 -6.47 6.21
CA HIS A 47 -2.78 -5.79 4.93
C HIS A 47 -4.20 -5.80 4.36
N THR A 48 -4.90 -4.68 4.47
CA THR A 48 -6.18 -4.53 3.77
C THR A 48 -5.87 -4.40 2.29
N ARG A 49 -6.11 -5.46 1.53
CA ARG A 49 -6.17 -5.39 0.07
C ARG A 49 -7.60 -4.98 -0.29
N SER A 50 -7.77 -3.77 -0.77
CA SER A 50 -9.02 -3.39 -1.43
C SER A 50 -9.20 -4.25 -2.68
N PRO A 51 -10.43 -4.73 -2.98
CA PRO A 51 -10.69 -5.35 -4.27
C PRO A 51 -10.35 -4.36 -5.39
N LEU A 52 -9.84 -4.89 -6.50
CA LEU A 52 -9.62 -4.07 -7.70
C LEU A 52 -10.98 -3.53 -8.17
N SER A 53 -11.13 -2.22 -8.20
CA SER A 53 -12.31 -1.58 -8.76
C SER A 53 -12.17 -1.54 -10.28
N SER A 54 -13.21 -1.94 -11.01
CA SER A 54 -13.30 -1.73 -12.46
C SER A 54 -13.75 -0.30 -12.73
N PHE A 55 -12.96 0.45 -13.49
CA PHE A 55 -13.38 1.75 -14.01
C PHE A 55 -14.30 1.56 -15.20
N GLN A 56 -15.32 2.41 -15.33
CA GLN A 56 -16.16 2.44 -16.52
C GLN A 56 -15.34 2.89 -17.73
N GLU A 57 -15.56 2.24 -18.88
CA GLU A 57 -14.99 2.64 -20.15
C GLU A 57 -15.52 4.04 -20.54
N PRO A 58 -14.66 4.98 -20.94
CA PRO A 58 -15.10 6.29 -21.42
C PRO A 58 -15.96 6.13 -22.68
N SER A 59 -16.98 6.97 -22.81
CA SER A 59 -17.92 6.96 -23.94
C SER A 59 -17.58 7.98 -25.03
N GLN A 60 -16.78 8.99 -24.69
CA GLN A 60 -16.33 10.04 -25.60
C GLN A 60 -14.93 10.54 -25.19
N HIS A 61 -14.27 11.25 -26.12
CA HIS A 61 -13.00 11.91 -25.87
C HIS A 61 -13.07 12.80 -24.62
N PHE A 62 -11.99 12.79 -23.84
CA PHE A 62 -11.84 13.59 -22.62
C PHE A 62 -12.79 13.24 -21.45
N ASP A 63 -13.57 12.16 -21.53
CA ASP A 63 -14.36 11.68 -20.37
C ASP A 63 -13.44 11.33 -19.19
N HIS A 64 -12.30 10.68 -19.50
CA HIS A 64 -11.36 10.19 -18.51
C HIS A 64 -9.92 10.50 -18.92
N VAL A 65 -9.34 11.55 -18.33
CA VAL A 65 -7.94 11.95 -18.54
C VAL A 65 -7.10 11.60 -17.31
N HIS A 66 -6.01 10.87 -17.53
CA HIS A 66 -5.01 10.59 -16.50
C HIS A 66 -3.88 11.59 -16.61
N LEU A 67 -3.57 12.26 -15.49
CA LEU A 67 -2.47 13.19 -15.36
C LEU A 67 -1.46 12.64 -14.35
N ASP A 68 -0.19 12.59 -14.73
CA ASP A 68 0.88 12.17 -13.83
C ASP A 68 2.13 13.03 -14.01
N LEU A 69 2.86 13.25 -12.92
CA LEU A 69 4.08 14.06 -12.90
C LEU A 69 5.29 13.17 -12.66
N ILE A 70 6.12 13.01 -13.69
CA ILE A 70 7.35 12.23 -13.62
C ILE A 70 8.48 13.12 -13.12
N GLY A 71 9.12 12.72 -12.02
CA GLY A 71 10.38 13.34 -11.57
C GLY A 71 10.75 13.02 -10.12
N PRO A 72 11.85 13.64 -9.64
CA PRO A 72 12.72 14.58 -10.36
C PRO A 72 13.62 13.88 -11.40
N LEU A 73 13.75 14.51 -12.57
CA LEU A 73 14.62 14.10 -13.68
C LEU A 73 15.89 14.97 -13.74
N PRO A 74 16.95 14.56 -14.45
CA PRO A 74 18.08 15.44 -14.74
C PRO A 74 17.60 16.77 -15.34
N PRO A 75 18.11 17.91 -14.86
CA PRO A 75 17.62 19.21 -15.28
C PRO A 75 17.88 19.45 -16.76
N SER A 76 16.84 19.87 -17.48
CA SER A 76 16.90 20.32 -18.87
C SER A 76 16.26 21.70 -18.96
N ASN A 77 17.05 22.72 -19.33
CA ASN A 77 16.60 24.12 -19.40
C ASN A 77 15.89 24.62 -18.13
N GLY A 78 16.39 24.23 -16.95
CA GLY A 78 15.79 24.61 -15.66
C GLY A 78 14.54 23.83 -15.26
N HIS A 79 14.13 22.82 -16.03
CA HIS A 79 12.99 21.95 -15.72
C HIS A 79 13.48 20.54 -15.34
N ASN A 80 12.86 19.93 -14.33
CA ASN A 80 13.20 18.60 -13.83
C ASN A 80 11.97 17.70 -13.61
N TYR A 81 10.81 18.09 -14.15
CA TYR A 81 9.59 17.29 -14.12
C TYR A 81 8.95 17.25 -15.50
N CYS A 82 8.27 16.14 -15.79
CA CYS A 82 7.48 15.96 -17.00
C CYS A 82 6.03 15.67 -16.63
N LEU A 83 5.09 16.47 -17.14
CA LEU A 83 3.67 16.19 -17.03
C LEU A 83 3.26 15.24 -18.16
N THR A 84 2.73 14.08 -17.81
CA THR A 84 2.10 13.15 -18.75
C THR A 84 0.59 13.29 -18.68
N MET A 85 -0.05 13.22 -19.84
CA MET A 85 -1.49 13.31 -19.98
C MET A 85 -1.96 12.21 -20.94
N ILE A 86 -2.85 11.34 -20.48
CA ILE A 86 -3.36 10.20 -21.25
C ILE A 86 -4.88 10.28 -21.25
N ASP A 87 -5.47 10.42 -22.44
CA ASP A 87 -6.90 10.22 -22.65
C ASP A 87 -7.18 8.72 -22.77
N ARG A 88 -8.06 8.19 -21.91
CA ARG A 88 -8.43 6.76 -21.94
C ARG A 88 -9.35 6.40 -23.11
N PHE A 89 -9.94 7.38 -23.79
CA PHE A 89 -10.80 7.13 -24.96
C PHE A 89 -10.00 6.77 -26.23
N PHE A 90 -8.69 6.54 -26.16
CA PHE A 90 -7.92 6.16 -27.35
C PHE A 90 -8.30 4.74 -27.82
N GLU A 91 -9.35 4.65 -28.63
CA GLU A 91 -9.78 3.45 -29.32
C GLU A 91 -8.65 3.00 -30.26
N MET A 92 -7.94 1.92 -29.90
CA MET A 92 -7.13 1.19 -30.87
C MET A 92 -8.09 0.62 -31.92
N ALA A 93 -8.19 1.31 -33.06
CA ALA A 93 -8.96 0.88 -34.21
C ALA A 93 -8.42 -0.44 -34.77
N THR A 94 -8.84 -1.56 -34.19
CA THR A 94 -8.73 -2.90 -34.78
C THR A 94 -10.05 -3.68 -34.66
N GLY A 95 -11.13 -3.10 -35.23
CA GLY A 95 -12.27 -3.76 -35.90
C GLY A 95 -13.35 -4.50 -35.07
N PRO A 96 -14.50 -4.90 -35.68
CA PRO A 96 -14.93 -4.73 -37.07
C PRO A 96 -16.15 -3.80 -37.27
N THR A 97 -16.26 -3.26 -38.49
CA THR A 97 -17.47 -2.66 -39.08
C THR A 97 -18.73 -3.48 -38.84
N SER A 98 -19.67 -2.93 -38.07
CA SER A 98 -21.14 -3.12 -38.15
C SER A 98 -21.70 -2.22 -37.04
N GLN A 99 -22.48 -1.17 -37.28
CA GLN A 99 -23.77 -1.23 -37.94
C GLN A 99 -24.07 0.10 -38.64
N ARG A 100 -24.46 0.02 -39.91
CA ARG A 100 -25.37 1.00 -40.49
C ARG A 100 -26.73 0.76 -39.80
N HIS A 101 -27.17 1.70 -38.97
CA HIS A 101 -28.60 1.87 -38.72
C HIS A 101 -29.04 3.15 -39.41
N ASN A 102 -29.78 2.94 -40.51
CA ASN A 102 -30.59 3.96 -41.16
C ASN A 102 -31.54 4.59 -40.13
N CYS A 103 -31.46 5.90 -39.97
CA CYS A 103 -32.58 6.79 -40.21
C CYS A 103 -32.04 8.20 -40.52
#